data_AF-A0A9X0CYV4-F1
#
_entry.id   AF-A0A9X0CYV4-F1
#
_cell.length_a   1.000
_cell.length_b   1.000
_cell.length_c   1.000
_cell.angle_alpha   90.00
_cell.angle_beta   90.00
_cell.angle_gamma   90.00
#
_symmetry.space_group_name_H-M   'P 1'
#
loop_
_entity.id
_entity.type
_entity.pdbx_description
1 polymer ?
#
loop_
_entity_poly.entity_id
_entity_poly.type
_entity_poly.pdbx_seq_one_letter_code
_entity_poly.pdbx_strand_id
1 'polypeptide(L)'
;MNKDHPSYDILDKSIAKATRQKWLLELCEQLVTTYIFGESEVQTLVEQTQTLQDDTEHPFRCRAADCPATYVHHSRRVRHEIEMHGENLNSIVGQRDEVGYYYCKAACDNVFLTKTTRNRHKRSAHEGVAVDEIDDAQENPTPQDFMFNYHKAMFKN
;
A
#
# COMPACT_ATOMS: atom_id res chain seq x y z
N MET A 1 -12.69 30.40 15.86
CA MET A 1 -11.25 30.60 16.11
C MET A 1 -10.50 29.77 15.09
N ASN A 2 -9.67 30.40 14.26
CA ASN A 2 -8.97 29.74 13.16
C ASN A 2 -7.77 28.99 13.76
N LYS A 3 -7.74 27.65 13.66
CA LYS A 3 -6.72 26.82 14.30
C LYS A 3 -5.34 26.94 13.63
N ASP A 4 -5.27 27.55 12.44
CA ASP A 4 -4.03 27.66 11.66
C ASP A 4 -3.20 28.91 12.00
N HIS A 5 -3.75 29.85 12.78
CA HIS A 5 -3.07 31.06 13.23
C HIS A 5 -3.26 31.24 14.73
N PRO A 6 -2.54 30.47 15.57
CA PRO A 6 -2.63 30.66 17.01
C PRO A 6 -1.99 32.01 17.39
N SER A 7 -2.78 32.86 18.03
CA SER A 7 -2.31 34.11 18.63
C SER A 7 -1.91 33.83 20.07
N TYR A 8 -0.68 34.20 20.45
CA TYR A 8 -0.17 34.02 21.81
C TYR A 8 0.11 35.38 22.45
N ASP A 9 -0.31 35.54 23.70
CA ASP A 9 0.02 36.73 24.50
C ASP A 9 1.48 36.65 24.93
N ILE A 10 2.32 37.44 24.26
CA ILE A 10 3.76 37.50 24.54
C ILE A 10 3.97 38.16 25.91
N LEU A 11 4.68 37.46 26.79
CA LEU A 11 5.05 37.98 28.11
C LEU A 11 5.87 39.27 28.02
N ASP A 12 5.49 40.27 28.80
CA ASP A 12 6.15 41.57 28.85
C ASP A 12 7.61 41.48 29.33
N LYS A 13 8.46 42.41 28.87
CA LYS A 13 9.88 42.48 29.17
C LYS A 13 10.17 42.79 30.65
N SER A 14 9.20 43.33 31.37
CA SER A 14 9.25 43.56 32.82
C SER A 14 9.34 42.26 33.64
N ILE A 15 8.96 41.12 33.05
CA ILE A 15 8.99 39.82 33.71
C ILE A 15 10.42 39.26 33.73
N ALA A 16 10.78 38.58 34.82
CA ALA A 16 12.07 37.93 35.00
C ALA A 16 12.42 37.02 33.81
N LYS A 17 13.69 37.07 33.38
CA LYS A 17 14.19 36.31 32.21
C LYS A 17 13.94 34.81 32.33
N ALA A 18 14.15 34.25 33.52
CA ALA A 18 13.95 32.82 33.79
C ALA A 18 12.49 32.38 33.55
N THR A 19 11.52 33.20 33.99
CA THR A 19 10.10 32.95 33.78
C THR A 19 9.72 33.01 32.31
N ARG A 20 10.28 33.95 31.54
CA ARG A 20 10.07 34.04 30.08
C ARG A 20 10.68 32.87 29.32
N GLN A 21 11.85 32.38 29.74
CA GLN A 21 12.46 31.20 29.15
C GLN A 21 11.63 29.94 29.41
N LYS A 22 11.14 29.76 30.64
CA LYS A 22 10.28 28.64 30.99
C LYS A 22 8.99 28.64 30.15
N TRP A 23 8.33 29.80 30.07
CA TRP A 23 7.13 29.97 29.23
C TRP A 23 7.38 29.65 27.76
N LEU A 24 8.50 30.13 27.20
CA LEU A 24 8.82 29.88 25.79
C LEU A 24 9.06 28.38 25.54
N LEU A 25 9.72 27.69 26.45
CA LEU A 25 9.95 26.25 26.33
C LEU A 25 8.62 25.47 26.38
N GLU A 26 7.74 25.80 27.32
CA GLU A 26 6.40 25.20 27.42
C GLU A 26 5.58 25.46 26.15
N LEU A 27 5.65 26.66 25.58
CA LEU A 27 4.97 27.00 24.33
C LEU A 27 5.54 26.21 23.14
N CYS A 28 6.87 26.09 23.04
CA CYS A 28 7.53 25.30 22.00
C CYS A 28 7.10 23.82 22.09
N GLU A 29 7.05 23.26 23.30
CA GLU A 29 6.61 21.88 23.52
C GLU A 29 5.15 21.68 23.05
N GLN A 30 4.24 22.57 23.45
CA GLN A 30 2.84 22.53 23.00
C GLN A 30 2.69 22.62 21.48
N LEU A 31 3.46 23.50 20.83
CA LEU A 31 3.45 23.67 19.38
C LEU A 31 3.94 22.40 18.67
N VAL A 32 5.02 21.81 19.16
CA VAL A 32 5.57 20.57 18.62
C VAL A 32 4.57 19.43 18.77
N THR A 33 3.96 19.26 19.93
CA THR A 33 2.93 18.24 20.15
C THR A 33 1.69 18.47 19.29
N THR A 34 1.25 19.72 19.12
CA THR A 34 -0.01 20.00 18.40
C THR A 34 0.13 19.90 16.88
N TYR A 35 1.24 20.39 16.33
CA TYR A 35 1.38 20.57 14.88
C TYR A 35 2.37 19.62 14.21
N ILE A 36 3.35 19.08 14.95
CA ILE A 36 4.35 18.16 14.39
C ILE A 36 3.98 16.71 14.74
N PHE A 37 3.51 16.48 15.96
CA PHE A 37 3.09 15.17 16.43
C PHE A 37 1.59 15.13 16.67
N GLY A 38 0.78 15.47 15.65
CA GLY A 38 -0.65 15.16 15.71
C GLY A 38 -0.78 13.66 16.02
N GLU A 39 -1.06 13.32 17.29
CA GLU A 39 -0.92 11.96 17.83
C GLU A 39 -1.70 10.95 16.97
N SER A 40 -2.81 11.38 16.40
CA SER A 40 -3.64 10.59 15.49
C SER A 40 -2.96 10.24 14.16
N GLU A 41 -2.21 11.17 13.54
CA GLU A 41 -1.58 10.93 12.23
C GLU A 41 -0.36 10.00 12.36
N VAL A 42 0.46 10.23 13.39
CA VAL A 42 1.62 9.36 13.67
C VAL A 42 1.15 7.95 14.03
N GLN A 43 0.13 7.83 14.88
CA GLN A 43 -0.43 6.54 15.25
C GLN A 43 -1.04 5.81 14.03
N THR A 44 -1.75 6.53 13.15
CA THR A 44 -2.26 5.96 11.90
C THR A 44 -1.13 5.42 11.02
N LEU A 45 -0.02 6.15 10.90
CA LEU A 45 1.14 5.70 10.13
C LEU A 45 1.81 4.47 10.75
N VAL A 46 1.90 4.41 12.08
CA VAL A 46 2.42 3.23 12.79
C VAL A 46 1.54 2.01 12.54
N GLU A 47 0.22 2.15 12.67
CA GLU A 47 -0.74 1.07 12.42
C GLU A 47 -0.70 0.59 10.97
N GLN A 48 -0.63 1.50 10.00
CA GLN A 48 -0.47 1.17 8.59
C GLN A 48 0.86 0.43 8.33
N THR A 49 1.95 0.88 8.94
CA THR A 49 3.27 0.24 8.79
C THR A 49 3.27 -1.16 9.40
N GLN A 50 2.67 -1.33 10.58
CA GLN A 50 2.53 -2.64 11.23
C GLN A 50 1.69 -3.58 10.37
N THR A 51 0.55 -3.11 9.86
CA THR A 51 -0.32 -3.92 8.98
C THR A 51 0.43 -4.36 7.74
N LEU A 52 1.23 -3.47 7.12
CA LEU A 52 2.05 -3.82 5.97
C LEU A 52 3.14 -4.84 6.33
N GLN A 53 3.80 -4.69 7.49
CA GLN A 53 4.79 -5.65 7.96
C GLN A 53 4.16 -7.03 8.20
N ASP A 54 3.03 -7.07 8.90
CA ASP A 54 2.28 -8.29 9.16
C ASP A 54 1.84 -8.95 7.84
N ASP A 55 1.27 -8.20 6.89
CA ASP A 55 0.89 -8.73 5.57
C ASP A 55 2.09 -9.25 4.77
N THR A 56 3.29 -8.69 4.99
CA THR A 56 4.53 -9.18 4.36
C THR A 56 5.04 -10.44 5.06
N GLU A 57 4.79 -10.58 6.36
CA GLU A 57 5.18 -11.74 7.18
C GLU A 57 4.27 -12.94 6.98
N HIS A 58 3.04 -12.78 6.48
CA HIS A 58 2.16 -13.90 6.18
C HIS A 58 2.49 -14.51 4.80
N PRO A 59 3.09 -15.72 4.74
CA PRO A 59 3.49 -16.29 3.48
C PRO A 59 2.27 -16.87 2.74
N PHE A 60 2.20 -16.64 1.44
CA PHE A 60 1.22 -17.24 0.53
C PHE A 60 1.38 -18.76 0.54
N ARG A 61 0.45 -19.45 1.21
CA ARG A 61 0.42 -20.92 1.28
C ARG A 61 -0.13 -21.52 -0.01
N CYS A 62 0.49 -22.60 -0.48
CA CYS A 62 -0.06 -23.41 -1.57
C CYS A 62 -1.46 -23.92 -1.21
N ARG A 63 -2.36 -23.95 -2.19
CA ARG A 63 -3.76 -24.37 -1.99
C ARG A 63 -4.00 -25.87 -2.20
N ALA A 64 -3.04 -26.61 -2.72
CA ALA A 64 -3.16 -28.05 -2.89
C ALA A 64 -3.29 -28.75 -1.53
N ALA A 65 -4.21 -29.73 -1.44
CA ALA A 65 -4.65 -30.34 -0.17
C ALA A 65 -3.49 -30.91 0.68
N ASP A 66 -2.38 -31.33 0.06
CA ASP A 66 -1.24 -31.94 0.72
C ASP A 66 0.08 -31.19 0.52
N CYS A 67 0.04 -29.88 0.23
CA CYS A 67 1.24 -29.09 0.02
C CYS A 67 1.50 -28.07 1.13
N PRO A 68 2.55 -28.25 1.96
CA PRO A 68 2.90 -27.30 3.01
C PRO A 68 3.72 -26.10 2.50
N ALA A 69 3.92 -25.97 1.18
CA ALA A 69 4.78 -24.94 0.62
C ALA A 69 4.20 -23.54 0.86
N THR A 70 5.06 -22.61 1.27
CA THR A 70 4.68 -21.21 1.53
C THR A 70 5.66 -20.27 0.84
N TYR A 71 5.17 -19.11 0.41
CA TYR A 71 5.95 -18.18 -0.40
C TYR A 71 5.74 -16.74 0.05
N VAL A 72 6.82 -15.96 0.09
CA VAL A 72 6.75 -14.51 0.37
C VAL A 72 6.01 -13.76 -0.76
N HIS A 73 6.07 -14.27 -1.99
CA HIS A 73 5.45 -13.62 -3.14
C HIS A 73 4.34 -14.48 -3.74
N HIS A 74 3.21 -13.84 -4.01
CA HIS A 74 2.05 -14.45 -4.66
C HIS A 74 2.44 -15.15 -5.98
N SER A 75 3.24 -14.49 -6.83
CA SER A 75 3.68 -15.04 -8.11
C SER A 75 4.53 -16.31 -7.99
N ARG A 76 5.27 -16.46 -6.88
CA ARG A 76 6.02 -17.69 -6.58
C ARG A 76 5.08 -18.82 -6.18
N ARG A 77 4.07 -18.55 -5.35
CA ARG A 77 3.05 -19.53 -4.98
C ARG A 77 2.30 -20.03 -6.22
N VAL A 78 1.82 -19.13 -7.08
CA VAL A 78 1.07 -19.51 -8.29
C VAL A 78 1.89 -20.39 -9.23
N ARG A 79 3.15 -20.01 -9.48
CA ARG A 79 4.03 -20.82 -10.30
C ARG A 79 4.26 -22.21 -9.70
N HIS A 80 4.45 -22.31 -8.38
CA HIS A 80 4.58 -23.59 -7.71
C HIS A 80 3.32 -24.45 -7.87
N GLU A 81 2.14 -23.87 -7.68
CA GLU A 81 0.85 -24.58 -7.88
C GLU A 81 0.77 -25.20 -9.28
N ILE A 82 1.25 -24.47 -10.29
CA ILE A 82 1.20 -24.94 -11.68
C ILE A 82 2.31 -25.95 -12.00
N GLU A 83 3.54 -25.68 -11.58
CA GLU A 83 4.69 -26.56 -11.85
C GLU A 83 4.60 -27.89 -11.09
N MET A 84 4.14 -27.86 -9.83
CA MET A 84 4.18 -29.03 -8.94
C MET A 84 2.85 -29.78 -8.86
N HIS A 85 1.72 -29.10 -9.11
CA HIS A 85 0.39 -29.72 -9.03
C HIS A 85 -0.33 -29.73 -10.39
N GLY A 86 0.16 -29.00 -11.40
CA GLY A 86 -0.56 -28.82 -12.66
C GLY A 86 -1.85 -28.02 -12.48
N GLU A 87 -2.04 -27.40 -11.32
CA GLU A 87 -3.28 -26.74 -10.93
C GLU A 87 -3.15 -25.24 -11.16
N ASN A 88 -3.74 -24.77 -12.25
CA ASN A 88 -4.01 -23.35 -12.42
C ASN A 88 -5.41 -23.03 -11.86
N LEU A 89 -5.57 -23.16 -10.52
CA LEU A 89 -6.82 -22.82 -9.78
C LEU A 89 -7.28 -21.37 -10.03
N ASN A 90 -6.36 -20.58 -10.54
CA ASN A 90 -6.45 -19.19 -10.86
C ASN A 90 -7.05 -18.90 -12.26
N SER A 91 -7.00 -19.85 -13.19
CA SER A 91 -7.55 -19.66 -14.55
C SER A 91 -9.09 -19.65 -14.61
N ILE A 92 -9.76 -19.89 -13.48
CA ILE A 92 -11.19 -20.24 -13.47
C ILE A 92 -12.10 -19.01 -13.27
N VAL A 93 -11.58 -17.85 -12.82
CA VAL A 93 -12.43 -16.71 -12.45
C VAL A 93 -11.84 -15.36 -12.90
N GLY A 94 -12.20 -14.92 -14.11
CA GLY A 94 -12.05 -13.50 -14.51
C GLY A 94 -10.64 -13.01 -14.89
N GLN A 95 -10.44 -11.69 -14.88
CA GLN A 95 -9.19 -11.04 -15.30
C GLN A 95 -8.13 -10.96 -14.18
N ARG A 96 -8.54 -11.16 -12.92
CA ARG A 96 -7.73 -11.02 -11.71
C ARG A 96 -8.01 -12.17 -10.73
N ASP A 97 -7.06 -12.47 -9.86
CA ASP A 97 -7.25 -13.37 -8.73
C ASP A 97 -7.92 -12.72 -7.52
N GLU A 98 -8.19 -13.54 -6.50
CA GLU A 98 -8.76 -13.13 -5.19
C GLU A 98 -7.91 -12.08 -4.45
N VAL A 99 -6.63 -11.93 -4.83
CA VAL A 99 -5.67 -10.97 -4.24
C VAL A 99 -5.43 -9.77 -5.18
N GLY A 100 -6.17 -9.68 -6.29
CA GLY A 100 -6.12 -8.58 -7.24
C GLY A 100 -5.04 -8.66 -8.33
N TYR A 101 -4.24 -9.72 -8.43
CA TYR A 101 -3.24 -9.86 -9.50
C TYR A 101 -3.87 -10.33 -10.82
N TYR A 102 -3.35 -9.80 -11.92
CA TYR A 102 -3.74 -10.08 -13.28
C TYR A 102 -3.11 -11.35 -13.86
N TYR A 103 -3.94 -12.21 -14.42
CA TYR A 103 -3.46 -13.36 -15.19
C TYR A 103 -2.97 -12.96 -16.59
N CYS A 104 -1.95 -13.67 -17.06
CA CYS A 104 -1.57 -13.68 -18.45
C CYS A 104 -2.68 -14.29 -19.31
N LYS A 105 -3.35 -13.46 -20.12
CA LYS A 105 -4.40 -13.93 -21.04
C LYS A 105 -3.90 -14.86 -22.17
N ALA A 106 -2.59 -14.99 -22.34
CA ALA A 106 -1.99 -15.93 -23.30
C ALA A 106 -1.84 -17.34 -22.70
N ALA A 107 -2.49 -17.62 -21.56
CA ALA A 107 -2.39 -18.89 -20.83
C ALA A 107 -0.94 -19.25 -20.47
N CYS A 108 -0.11 -18.24 -20.22
CA CYS A 108 1.18 -18.43 -19.60
C CYS A 108 1.01 -18.34 -18.09
N ASP A 109 1.70 -19.17 -17.33
CA ASP A 109 1.47 -19.37 -15.89
C ASP A 109 1.91 -18.18 -15.00
N ASN A 110 2.05 -17.00 -15.61
CA ASN A 110 2.49 -15.77 -14.98
C ASN A 110 1.31 -14.90 -14.51
N VAL A 111 1.47 -14.34 -13.31
CA VAL A 111 0.57 -13.37 -12.69
C VAL A 111 1.28 -12.04 -12.44
N PHE A 112 0.54 -10.94 -12.53
CA PHE A 112 1.09 -9.58 -12.53
C PHE A 112 0.27 -8.64 -11.66
N LEU A 113 0.91 -7.78 -10.88
CA LEU A 113 0.21 -6.81 -10.04
C LEU A 113 -0.62 -5.78 -10.84
N THR A 114 -0.23 -5.48 -12.09
CA THR A 114 -0.89 -4.43 -12.89
C THR A 114 -1.15 -4.89 -14.34
N LYS A 115 -2.17 -4.31 -14.98
CA LYS A 115 -2.41 -4.50 -16.44
C LYS A 115 -1.20 -4.11 -17.26
N THR A 116 -0.50 -3.04 -16.89
CA THR A 116 0.67 -2.54 -17.61
C THR A 116 1.81 -3.54 -17.60
N THR A 117 2.15 -4.11 -16.43
CA THR A 117 3.21 -5.11 -16.34
C THR A 117 2.84 -6.41 -17.04
N ARG A 118 1.56 -6.83 -16.96
CA ARG A 118 1.04 -7.95 -17.77
C ARG A 118 1.14 -7.66 -19.27
N ASN A 119 0.70 -6.50 -19.72
CA ASN A 119 0.70 -6.13 -21.15
C ASN A 119 2.13 -6.04 -21.69
N ARG A 120 3.08 -5.50 -20.91
CA ARG A 120 4.50 -5.53 -21.25
C ARG A 120 5.01 -6.95 -21.43
N HIS A 121 4.69 -7.84 -20.49
CA HIS A 121 5.04 -9.25 -20.60
C HIS A 121 4.42 -9.90 -21.85
N LYS A 122 3.13 -9.64 -22.13
CA LYS A 122 2.46 -10.16 -23.35
C LYS A 122 3.21 -9.76 -24.61
N ARG A 123 3.62 -8.49 -24.74
CA ARG A 123 4.38 -8.01 -25.92
C ARG A 123 5.74 -8.70 -26.07
N SER A 124 6.42 -8.99 -24.96
CA SER A 124 7.77 -9.56 -25.00
C SER A 124 7.80 -11.09 -25.11
N ALA A 125 6.82 -11.78 -24.53
CA ALA A 125 6.81 -13.23 -24.40
C ALA A 125 5.79 -13.93 -25.31
N HIS A 126 4.80 -13.20 -25.83
CA HIS A 126 3.73 -13.74 -26.68
C HIS A 126 3.57 -12.91 -27.95
N GLU A 127 4.36 -13.25 -28.96
CA GLU A 127 4.31 -12.60 -30.27
C GLU A 127 2.91 -12.76 -30.89
N GLY A 128 2.34 -11.67 -31.39
CA GLY A 128 1.02 -11.65 -32.04
C GLY A 128 -0.20 -11.64 -31.11
N VAL A 129 -0.04 -11.71 -29.79
CA VAL A 129 -1.18 -11.61 -28.85
C VAL A 129 -1.54 -10.15 -28.61
N ALA A 130 -2.75 -9.74 -28.98
CA ALA A 130 -3.27 -8.40 -28.74
C ALA A 130 -3.21 -8.03 -27.24
N VAL A 131 -2.66 -6.86 -26.93
CA VAL A 131 -2.71 -6.30 -25.58
C VAL A 131 -4.04 -5.62 -25.35
N ASP A 132 -4.58 -5.73 -24.14
CA ASP A 132 -5.79 -4.98 -23.78
C ASP A 132 -5.47 -3.49 -23.80
N GLU A 133 -6.40 -2.67 -24.32
CA GLU A 133 -6.34 -1.22 -24.18
C GLU A 133 -6.33 -0.85 -22.68
N ILE A 134 -5.45 0.09 -22.33
CA ILE A 134 -5.41 0.62 -20.97
C ILE A 134 -6.41 1.77 -20.98
N ASP A 135 -7.68 1.49 -20.69
CA ASP A 135 -8.62 2.56 -20.42
C ASP A 135 -8.19 3.25 -19.12
N ASP A 136 -7.94 4.57 -19.19
CA ASP A 136 -7.69 5.43 -18.03
C ASP A 136 -8.94 5.61 -17.15
N ALA A 137 -10.05 4.96 -17.51
CA ALA A 137 -11.20 4.83 -16.64
C ALA A 137 -10.74 4.16 -15.35
N GLN A 138 -10.74 4.93 -14.27
CA GLN A 138 -10.39 4.52 -12.91
C GLN A 138 -11.01 3.14 -12.63
N GLU A 139 -10.23 2.07 -12.76
CA GLU A 139 -10.64 0.80 -12.20
C GLU A 139 -10.82 1.04 -10.71
N ASN A 140 -12.06 0.87 -10.22
CA ASN A 140 -12.38 1.00 -8.81
C ASN A 140 -11.35 0.19 -8.03
N PRO A 141 -10.39 0.85 -7.35
CA PRO A 141 -9.33 0.14 -6.68
C PRO A 141 -10.00 -0.69 -5.60
N THR A 142 -9.65 -1.96 -5.52
CA THR A 142 -10.12 -2.77 -4.41
C THR A 142 -9.55 -2.20 -3.11
N PRO A 143 -10.21 -2.37 -1.96
CA PRO A 143 -9.65 -1.96 -0.66
C PRO A 143 -8.19 -2.42 -0.47
N GLN A 144 -7.83 -3.61 -0.98
CA GLN A 144 -6.47 -4.15 -0.98
C GLN A 144 -5.48 -3.41 -1.91
N ASP A 145 -5.94 -2.87 -3.04
CA ASP A 145 -5.09 -2.11 -3.98
C ASP A 145 -4.52 -0.85 -3.30
N PHE A 146 -5.22 -0.29 -2.32
CA PHE A 146 -4.76 0.87 -1.54
C PHE A 146 -3.64 0.53 -0.56
N MET A 147 -3.50 -0.73 -0.13
CA MET A 147 -2.43 -1.15 0.77
C MET A 147 -1.07 -1.17 0.07
N PHE A 148 -1.04 -1.51 -1.23
CA PHE A 148 0.23 -1.68 -1.98
C PHE A 148 0.52 -0.58 -3.01
N ASN A 149 -0.42 0.33 -3.29
CA ASN A 149 -0.23 1.47 -4.21
C ASN A 149 -0.42 2.82 -3.49
N TYR A 150 0.46 3.14 -2.55
CA TYR A 150 0.47 4.42 -1.84
C TYR A 150 0.46 5.64 -2.79
N HIS A 151 1.10 5.53 -3.97
CA HIS A 151 1.11 6.58 -4.99
C HIS A 151 -0.26 6.93 -5.60
N LYS A 152 -1.24 6.02 -5.55
CA LYS A 152 -2.61 6.27 -6.06
C LYS A 152 -3.56 6.86 -5.01
N ALA A 153 -3.22 6.76 -3.72
CA ALA A 153 -4.05 7.29 -2.64
C ALA A 153 -3.98 8.82 -2.49
N MET A 154 -2.91 9.45 -3.00
CA MET A 154 -2.64 10.89 -2.85
C MET A 154 -3.40 11.81 -3.82
N PHE A 155 -4.27 11.28 -4.70
CA PHE A 155 -5.04 12.07 -5.65
C PHE A 155 -6.54 11.96 -5.41
N LYS A 156 -6.99 12.41 -4.24
CA LYS A 156 -8.36 12.88 -4.02
C LYS A 156 -8.32 14.16 -3.18
N ASN A 157 -8.14 15.28 -3.86
CA ASN A 157 -8.66 16.58 -3.41
C ASN A 157 -9.98 16.82 -4.15
#